data_AF-A0A5Q4EK98-F1
#
_entry.id   AF-A0A5Q4EK98-F1
#
_cell.length_a   1.000
_cell.length_b   1.000
_cell.length_c   1.000
_cell.angle_alpha   90.00
_cell.angle_beta   90.00
_cell.angle_gamma   90.00
#
_symmetry.space_group_name_H-M   'P 1'
#
loop_
_entity.id
_entity.type
_entity.pdbx_description
1 polymer ?
#
loop_
_entity_poly.entity_id
_entity_poly.type
_entity_poly.pdbx_seq_one_letter_code
_entity_poly.pdbx_strand_id
1 'polypeptide(L)'
;MRIIPFILCLILTFYNLSLLSGQRDPALVVTHFERKKEGFFYLADSIIASELASFNFAGPVYRQKPSEPLIPFTVENVRASSVRFELDNHSVFIETGRFRPGSHRLQYFQRSGYLLKIDGRYFWGIDGKVPQRRINALQVVIDGNAARIPVSAYNDLFEPNLCIRMFISGRLECEAAVFASHDGERVYIYMRNGTIPNLYEVTWVFRNGKYVGRVIDFAY
;
A
#
# COMPACT_ATOMS: atom_id res chain seq x y z
N MET A 1 48.13 -56.92 -28.14
CA MET A 1 48.15 -55.47 -28.35
C MET A 1 46.76 -55.02 -28.76
N ARG A 2 46.18 -54.10 -28.00
CA ARG A 2 44.83 -53.51 -28.16
C ARG A 2 44.82 -52.45 -29.26
N ILE A 3 43.64 -52.21 -29.86
CA ILE A 3 42.97 -50.91 -30.18
C ILE A 3 41.62 -51.31 -30.87
N ILE A 4 40.52 -51.49 -30.13
CA ILE A 4 39.34 -50.60 -29.93
C ILE A 4 38.65 -50.14 -31.23
N PRO A 5 37.40 -50.59 -31.53
CA PRO A 5 36.53 -49.89 -32.47
C PRO A 5 35.72 -48.81 -31.76
N PHE A 6 35.67 -47.62 -32.35
CA PHE A 6 34.95 -46.44 -31.88
C PHE A 6 33.45 -46.63 -32.14
N ILE A 7 32.65 -46.86 -31.09
CA ILE A 7 31.20 -46.82 -31.16
C ILE A 7 30.77 -45.38 -30.89
N LEU A 8 30.27 -44.70 -31.94
CA LEU A 8 29.66 -43.38 -31.84
C LEU A 8 28.24 -43.56 -31.28
N CYS A 9 28.09 -43.44 -29.95
CA CYS A 9 26.79 -43.45 -29.29
C CYS A 9 26.19 -42.02 -29.37
N LEU A 10 25.23 -41.82 -30.27
CA LEU A 10 24.47 -40.57 -30.39
C LEU A 10 23.43 -40.52 -29.26
N ILE A 11 23.80 -39.95 -28.11
CA ILE A 11 22.88 -39.69 -27.01
C ILE A 11 22.05 -38.44 -27.36
N LEU A 12 20.84 -38.65 -27.85
CA LEU A 12 19.79 -37.62 -27.92
C LEU A 12 19.29 -37.34 -26.50
N THR A 13 19.92 -36.38 -25.82
CA THR A 13 19.34 -35.81 -24.59
C THR A 13 18.13 -34.97 -24.98
N PHE A 14 16.93 -35.53 -24.81
CA PHE A 14 15.69 -34.77 -24.70
C PHE A 14 15.79 -33.90 -23.45
N TYR A 15 16.23 -32.65 -23.60
CA TYR A 15 15.97 -31.64 -22.60
C TYR A 15 14.46 -31.41 -22.57
N ASN A 16 13.81 -31.96 -21.56
CA ASN A 16 12.51 -31.48 -21.10
C ASN A 16 12.68 -30.01 -20.75
N LEU A 17 12.32 -29.14 -21.70
CA LEU A 17 12.10 -27.73 -21.46
C LEU A 17 10.72 -27.61 -20.79
N SER A 18 10.60 -28.08 -19.55
CA SER A 18 9.44 -27.83 -18.71
C SER A 18 9.42 -26.33 -18.41
N LEU A 19 8.54 -25.63 -19.14
CA LEU A 19 7.76 -24.48 -18.70
C LEU A 19 8.45 -23.62 -17.63
N LEU A 20 9.39 -22.79 -18.05
CA LEU A 20 9.47 -21.44 -17.52
C LEU A 20 8.59 -20.54 -18.42
N SER A 21 7.29 -20.82 -18.47
CA SER A 21 6.34 -19.73 -18.55
C SER A 21 6.39 -19.06 -17.18
N GLY A 22 7.44 -18.27 -16.95
CA GLY A 22 7.33 -17.14 -16.06
C GLY A 22 6.23 -16.28 -16.66
N GLN A 23 4.98 -16.60 -16.30
CA GLN A 23 3.88 -15.67 -16.41
C GLN A 23 4.38 -14.47 -15.63
N ARG A 24 4.91 -13.49 -16.38
CA ARG A 24 5.02 -12.14 -15.88
C ARG A 24 3.58 -11.77 -15.64
N ASP A 25 3.09 -12.07 -14.45
CA ASP A 25 1.89 -11.43 -13.92
C ASP A 25 2.05 -9.96 -14.28
N PRO A 26 1.08 -9.36 -15.01
CA PRO A 26 1.18 -7.96 -15.37
C PRO A 26 1.41 -7.25 -14.05
N ALA A 27 2.64 -6.74 -13.89
CA ALA A 27 3.05 -6.06 -12.68
C ALA A 27 1.91 -5.10 -12.35
N LEU A 28 1.42 -5.15 -11.11
CA LEU A 28 0.50 -4.15 -10.60
C LEU A 28 1.02 -2.82 -11.14
N VAL A 29 0.27 -2.15 -12.02
CA VAL A 29 0.66 -0.83 -12.49
C VAL A 29 0.31 0.14 -11.36
N VAL A 30 0.98 -0.08 -10.23
CA VAL A 30 1.09 0.84 -9.15
C VAL A 30 2.40 1.56 -9.37
N THR A 31 2.30 2.49 -10.30
CA THR A 31 3.19 3.62 -10.54
C THR A 31 4.58 3.62 -9.93
N HIS A 32 5.50 3.74 -10.86
CA HIS A 32 6.76 4.44 -10.70
C HIS A 32 6.56 5.90 -10.24
N PHE A 33 7.45 6.40 -9.38
CA PHE A 33 7.45 7.75 -8.78
C PHE A 33 7.43 8.95 -9.78
N GLU A 34 7.53 8.69 -11.08
CA GLU A 34 7.56 9.71 -12.14
C GLU A 34 6.31 9.73 -13.01
N ARG A 35 5.42 8.72 -12.92
CA ARG A 35 4.24 8.60 -13.78
C ARG A 35 3.01 8.38 -12.92
N LYS A 36 2.23 9.45 -12.71
CA LYS A 36 1.03 9.55 -11.85
C LYS A 36 -0.14 8.66 -12.33
N LYS A 37 -0.17 7.42 -11.89
CA LYS A 37 -1.28 6.46 -12.03
C LYS A 37 -1.59 5.72 -10.70
N GLU A 38 -1.55 6.43 -9.57
CA GLU A 38 -1.72 5.83 -8.23
C GLU A 38 -3.19 5.59 -7.88
N GLY A 39 -4.12 6.16 -8.66
CA GLY A 39 -5.55 6.05 -8.37
C GLY A 39 -6.16 4.72 -8.80
N PHE A 40 -7.29 4.41 -8.19
CA PHE A 40 -8.07 3.19 -8.41
C PHE A 40 -8.34 2.90 -9.89
N PHE A 41 -8.63 3.94 -10.69
CA PHE A 41 -8.94 3.81 -12.13
C PHE A 41 -7.80 3.27 -12.98
N TYR A 42 -6.57 3.21 -12.45
CA TYR A 42 -5.42 2.66 -13.15
C TYR A 42 -5.10 1.21 -12.74
N LEU A 43 -5.88 0.62 -11.83
CA LEU A 43 -5.73 -0.78 -11.46
C LEU A 43 -6.12 -1.70 -12.63
N ALA A 44 -5.14 -2.45 -13.11
CA ALA A 44 -5.35 -3.46 -14.15
C ALA A 44 -5.81 -4.82 -13.58
N ASP A 45 -5.52 -5.08 -12.30
CA ASP A 45 -5.86 -6.33 -11.63
C ASP A 45 -7.31 -6.29 -11.14
N SER A 46 -8.19 -7.03 -11.80
CA SER A 46 -9.63 -7.04 -11.49
C SER A 46 -9.96 -7.63 -10.13
N ILE A 47 -9.12 -8.54 -9.61
CA ILE A 47 -9.34 -9.15 -8.29
C ILE A 47 -9.08 -8.09 -7.23
N ILE A 48 -7.90 -7.46 -7.27
CA ILE A 48 -7.54 -6.37 -6.35
C ILE A 48 -8.52 -5.20 -6.49
N ALA A 49 -8.91 -4.82 -7.72
CA ALA A 49 -9.89 -3.76 -7.92
C ALA A 49 -11.24 -4.09 -7.25
N SER A 50 -11.72 -5.33 -7.39
CA SER A 50 -12.98 -5.76 -6.76
C SER A 50 -12.91 -5.81 -5.24
N GLU A 51 -11.77 -6.22 -4.68
CA GLU A 51 -11.52 -6.26 -3.24
C GLU A 51 -11.40 -4.85 -2.65
N LEU A 52 -10.64 -3.94 -3.28
CA LEU A 52 -10.53 -2.54 -2.85
C LEU A 52 -11.89 -1.83 -2.90
N ALA A 53 -12.70 -2.12 -3.93
CA ALA A 53 -14.05 -1.57 -4.07
C ALA A 53 -14.99 -1.93 -2.92
N SER A 54 -14.68 -2.92 -2.07
CA SER A 54 -15.54 -3.26 -0.94
C SER A 54 -15.39 -2.31 0.25
N PHE A 55 -14.32 -1.51 0.32
CA PHE A 55 -14.04 -0.65 1.47
C PHE A 55 -13.57 0.76 1.11
N ASN A 56 -13.12 1.01 -0.12
CA ASN A 56 -12.65 2.31 -0.55
C ASN A 56 -13.80 3.19 -1.09
N PHE A 57 -13.50 4.48 -1.27
CA PHE A 57 -14.48 5.46 -1.73
C PHE A 57 -14.91 5.26 -3.19
N ALA A 58 -14.04 4.69 -4.04
CA ALA A 58 -14.36 4.40 -5.45
C ALA A 58 -15.37 3.25 -5.61
N GLY A 59 -15.52 2.40 -4.59
CA GLY A 59 -16.35 1.20 -4.61
C GLY A 59 -17.80 1.38 -5.08
N PRO A 60 -18.58 2.30 -4.47
CA PRO A 60 -19.96 2.58 -4.88
C PRO A 60 -20.12 2.96 -6.36
N VAL A 61 -19.11 3.60 -6.95
CA VAL A 61 -19.11 3.98 -8.37
C VAL A 61 -18.93 2.75 -9.26
N TYR A 62 -18.05 1.83 -8.87
CA TYR A 62 -17.70 0.67 -9.69
C TYR A 62 -18.69 -0.49 -9.60
N ARG A 63 -19.49 -0.56 -8.52
CA ARG A 63 -20.45 -1.65 -8.26
C ARG A 63 -19.83 -3.06 -8.35
N GLN A 64 -18.51 -3.15 -8.30
CA GLN A 64 -17.79 -4.41 -8.18
C GLN A 64 -17.76 -4.81 -6.71
N LYS A 65 -17.83 -6.11 -6.49
CA LYS A 65 -17.69 -6.71 -5.17
C LYS A 65 -16.73 -7.87 -5.30
N PRO A 66 -15.92 -8.15 -4.27
CA PRO A 66 -15.08 -9.32 -4.28
C PRO A 66 -15.98 -10.56 -4.31
N SER A 67 -15.47 -11.66 -4.89
CA SER A 67 -16.18 -12.93 -4.91
C SER A 67 -16.42 -13.48 -3.51
N GLU A 68 -15.48 -13.22 -2.61
CA GLU A 68 -15.53 -13.61 -1.19
C GLU A 68 -15.27 -12.38 -0.30
N PRO A 69 -15.85 -12.30 0.90
CA PRO A 69 -15.61 -11.20 1.81
C PRO A 69 -14.16 -11.19 2.32
N LEU A 70 -13.62 -9.99 2.49
CA LEU A 70 -12.32 -9.81 3.12
C LEU A 70 -12.39 -10.08 4.63
N ILE A 71 -11.29 -10.58 5.19
CA ILE A 71 -11.16 -10.90 6.61
C ILE A 71 -10.54 -9.68 7.33
N PRO A 72 -11.28 -8.97 8.20
CA PRO A 72 -10.73 -7.82 8.90
C PRO A 72 -9.79 -8.24 10.02
N PHE A 73 -8.74 -7.45 10.26
CA PHE A 73 -7.87 -7.61 11.41
C PHE A 73 -8.53 -6.98 12.64
N THR A 74 -8.24 -7.54 13.82
CA THR A 74 -8.67 -6.96 15.09
C THR A 74 -7.81 -5.76 15.43
N VAL A 75 -8.45 -4.69 15.92
CA VAL A 75 -7.75 -3.47 16.35
C VAL A 75 -7.29 -3.62 17.80
N GLU A 76 -5.99 -3.46 18.02
CA GLU A 76 -5.31 -3.64 19.30
C GLU A 76 -4.48 -2.41 19.67
N ASN A 77 -4.25 -2.20 20.96
CA ASN A 77 -3.34 -1.17 21.48
C ASN A 77 -3.56 0.25 20.92
N VAL A 78 -4.83 0.65 20.78
CA VAL A 78 -5.21 1.95 20.23
C VAL A 78 -4.72 3.10 21.11
N ARG A 79 -3.97 4.02 20.52
CA ARG A 79 -3.53 5.30 21.12
C ARG A 79 -3.84 6.44 20.15
N ALA A 80 -3.73 7.68 20.63
CA ALA A 80 -3.98 8.86 19.78
C ALA A 80 -3.05 8.94 18.56
N SER A 81 -1.81 8.45 18.66
CA SER A 81 -0.79 8.54 17.61
C SER A 81 -0.33 7.19 17.07
N SER A 82 -0.86 6.07 17.58
CA SER A 82 -0.46 4.74 17.13
C SER A 82 -1.59 3.74 17.26
N VAL A 83 -1.60 2.74 16.38
CA VAL A 83 -2.55 1.61 16.43
C VAL A 83 -1.86 0.35 15.93
N ARG A 84 -2.29 -0.79 16.45
CA ARG A 84 -1.86 -2.12 16.02
C ARG A 84 -3.07 -2.90 15.50
N PHE A 85 -2.88 -3.66 14.44
CA PHE A 85 -3.87 -4.58 13.90
C PHE A 85 -3.28 -5.98 13.91
N GLU A 86 -4.06 -6.98 14.32
CA GLU A 86 -3.61 -8.37 14.45
C GLU A 86 -4.62 -9.31 13.79
N LEU A 87 -4.10 -10.34 13.12
CA LEU A 87 -4.87 -11.49 12.61
C LEU A 87 -3.92 -12.70 12.61
N ASP A 88 -4.17 -13.68 13.47
CA ASP A 88 -3.31 -14.87 13.61
C ASP A 88 -1.80 -14.53 13.75
N ASN A 89 -0.98 -14.85 12.75
CA ASN A 89 0.45 -14.56 12.70
C ASN A 89 0.81 -13.31 11.85
N HIS A 90 -0.19 -12.51 11.50
CA HIS A 90 -0.06 -11.24 10.79
C HIS A 90 -0.21 -10.08 11.78
N SER A 91 0.61 -9.04 11.63
CA SER A 91 0.46 -7.80 12.39
C SER A 91 0.79 -6.57 11.56
N VAL A 92 0.08 -5.47 11.82
CA VAL A 92 0.37 -4.16 11.24
C VAL A 92 0.43 -3.13 12.35
N PHE A 93 1.50 -2.36 12.40
CA PHE A 93 1.65 -1.24 13.32
C PHE A 93 1.83 0.06 12.55
N ILE A 94 0.99 1.04 12.89
CA ILE A 94 1.02 2.38 12.30
C ILE A 94 1.28 3.38 13.42
N GLU A 95 2.27 4.25 13.20
CA GLU A 95 2.56 5.37 14.09
C GLU A 95 2.61 6.67 13.29
N THR A 96 1.96 7.70 13.84
CA THR A 96 1.96 9.06 13.31
C THR A 96 2.69 10.00 14.26
N GLY A 97 3.12 11.14 13.73
CA GLY A 97 3.77 12.16 14.55
C GLY A 97 3.77 13.52 13.90
N ARG A 98 4.40 14.47 14.59
CA ARG A 98 4.53 15.85 14.11
C ARG A 98 5.48 15.93 12.93
N PHE A 99 5.06 16.65 11.89
CA PHE A 99 5.95 17.12 10.85
C PHE A 99 6.82 18.25 11.41
N ARG A 100 8.12 18.25 11.09
CA ARG A 100 9.09 19.25 11.56
C ARG A 100 9.61 20.05 10.37
N PRO A 101 9.03 21.21 10.03
CA PRO A 101 9.37 21.95 8.82
C PRO A 101 10.86 22.26 8.67
N GLY A 102 11.55 22.55 9.78
CA GLY A 102 12.97 22.89 9.79
C GLY A 102 13.92 21.75 9.39
N SER A 103 13.46 20.50 9.31
CA SER A 103 14.26 19.37 8.82
C SER A 103 14.04 19.05 7.34
N HIS A 104 13.28 19.87 6.61
CA HIS A 104 12.88 19.59 5.24
C HIS A 104 13.15 20.78 4.31
N ARG A 105 13.41 20.48 3.03
CA ARG A 105 13.48 21.50 1.99
C ARG A 105 12.10 21.77 1.44
N LEU A 106 11.54 22.92 1.79
CA LEU A 106 10.22 23.37 1.36
C LEU A 106 10.35 24.23 0.09
N GLN A 107 9.57 23.93 -0.94
CA GLN A 107 9.52 24.70 -2.18
C GLN A 107 8.11 25.22 -2.42
N TYR A 108 7.99 26.53 -2.64
CA TYR A 108 6.71 27.22 -2.77
C TYR A 108 6.49 27.74 -4.19
N PHE A 109 5.22 27.84 -4.61
CA PHE A 109 4.83 28.52 -5.83
C PHE A 109 4.97 30.03 -5.63
N GLN A 110 5.85 30.67 -6.41
CA GLN A 110 6.29 32.05 -6.17
C GLN A 110 5.15 33.08 -6.13
N ARG A 111 4.08 32.88 -6.92
CA ARG A 111 2.98 33.85 -7.02
C ARG A 111 1.95 33.74 -5.89
N SER A 112 1.68 32.54 -5.40
CA SER A 112 0.60 32.29 -4.43
C SER A 112 1.12 32.01 -3.01
N GLY A 113 2.42 31.68 -2.87
CA GLY A 113 2.98 31.22 -1.60
C GLY A 113 2.57 29.80 -1.22
N TYR A 114 1.91 29.05 -2.10
CA TYR A 114 1.49 27.67 -1.82
C TYR A 114 2.69 26.71 -1.83
N LEU A 115 2.78 25.86 -0.81
CA LEU A 115 3.77 24.79 -0.75
C LEU A 115 3.52 23.81 -1.90
N LEU A 116 4.54 23.65 -2.74
CA LEU A 116 4.50 22.87 -3.97
C LEU A 116 5.21 21.52 -3.82
N LYS A 117 6.36 21.51 -3.14
CA LYS A 117 7.17 20.31 -2.93
C LYS A 117 7.82 20.30 -1.56
N ILE A 118 8.01 19.08 -1.03
CA ILE A 118 8.80 18.79 0.15
C ILE A 118 9.93 17.86 -0.29
N ASP A 119 11.17 18.23 0.03
CA ASP A 119 12.39 17.50 -0.36
C ASP A 119 12.51 17.24 -1.87
N GLY A 120 11.91 18.12 -2.68
CA GLY A 120 11.91 18.04 -4.14
C GLY A 120 10.82 17.14 -4.74
N ARG A 121 9.90 16.60 -3.92
CA ARG A 121 8.80 15.72 -4.36
C ARG A 121 7.44 16.39 -4.15
N TYR A 122 6.50 16.07 -5.05
CA TYR A 122 5.07 16.31 -4.80
C TYR A 122 4.58 15.37 -3.71
N PHE A 123 3.44 15.71 -3.11
CA PHE A 123 2.96 15.05 -1.90
C PHE A 123 1.43 15.16 -1.79
N TRP A 124 0.87 14.35 -0.89
CA TRP A 124 -0.57 14.24 -0.63
C TRP A 124 -0.97 14.82 0.72
N GLY A 125 -2.23 15.24 0.83
CA GLY A 125 -2.90 15.51 2.11
C GLY A 125 -3.03 16.97 2.53
N ILE A 126 -2.59 17.91 1.70
CA ILE A 126 -2.77 19.34 1.99
C ILE A 126 -3.05 20.16 0.72
N ASP A 127 -3.59 21.36 0.92
CA ASP A 127 -3.76 22.37 -0.11
C ASP A 127 -2.81 23.55 0.13
N GLY A 128 -1.55 23.37 -0.28
CA GLY A 128 -0.56 24.45 -0.34
C GLY A 128 -0.06 25.02 0.99
N LYS A 129 -0.39 24.44 2.14
CA LYS A 129 0.12 24.85 3.47
C LYS A 129 1.36 24.06 3.87
N VAL A 130 1.90 24.27 5.06
CA VAL A 130 2.93 23.38 5.61
C VAL A 130 2.25 22.28 6.42
N PRO A 131 2.56 20.98 6.21
CA PRO A 131 1.96 19.91 7.00
C PRO A 131 2.24 20.05 8.50
N GLN A 132 1.34 19.53 9.32
CA GLN A 132 1.48 19.43 10.77
C GLN A 132 1.79 18.00 11.20
N ARG A 133 1.30 17.00 10.45
CA ARG A 133 1.40 15.58 10.80
C ARG A 133 1.96 14.74 9.65
N ARG A 134 2.61 13.63 9.99
CA ARG A 134 3.17 12.64 9.07
C ARG A 134 3.05 11.23 9.64
N ILE A 135 3.23 10.23 8.79
CA ILE A 135 3.46 8.84 9.19
C ILE A 135 4.92 8.72 9.64
N ASN A 136 5.15 8.26 10.87
CA ASN A 136 6.48 8.01 11.43
C ASN A 136 6.93 6.57 11.15
N ALA A 137 6.02 5.60 11.32
CA ALA A 137 6.30 4.20 11.11
C ALA A 137 5.09 3.48 10.50
N LEU A 138 5.39 2.56 9.58
CA LEU A 138 4.47 1.59 9.03
C LEU A 138 5.22 0.24 9.01
N GLN A 139 4.90 -0.62 9.97
CA GLN A 139 5.55 -1.92 10.15
C GLN A 139 4.53 -3.02 9.87
N VAL A 140 4.94 -4.02 9.10
CA VAL A 140 4.05 -5.07 8.60
C VAL A 140 4.73 -6.42 8.80
N VAL A 141 4.01 -7.36 9.40
CA VAL A 141 4.38 -8.76 9.57
C VAL A 141 3.31 -9.60 8.89
N ILE A 142 3.72 -10.46 7.97
CA ILE A 142 2.84 -11.39 7.25
C ILE A 142 3.43 -12.78 7.41
N ASP A 143 2.62 -13.75 7.84
CA ASP A 143 3.06 -15.11 8.12
C ASP A 143 4.24 -15.19 9.11
N GLY A 144 4.25 -14.33 10.14
CA GLY A 144 5.35 -14.21 11.09
C GLY A 144 6.63 -13.56 10.55
N ASN A 145 6.66 -13.14 9.28
CA ASN A 145 7.83 -12.53 8.64
C ASN A 145 7.65 -11.02 8.44
N ALA A 146 8.69 -10.25 8.72
CA ALA A 146 8.68 -8.81 8.46
C ALA A 146 8.61 -8.52 6.95
N ALA A 147 7.50 -7.93 6.50
CA ALA A 147 7.31 -7.50 5.12
C ALA A 147 7.94 -6.13 4.91
N ARG A 148 8.91 -6.03 3.98
CA ARG A 148 9.60 -4.77 3.69
C ARG A 148 8.68 -3.83 2.91
N ILE A 149 8.51 -2.61 3.42
CA ILE A 149 7.86 -1.50 2.74
C ILE A 149 8.86 -0.35 2.56
N PRO A 150 9.05 0.18 1.34
CA PRO A 150 9.97 1.29 1.13
C PRO A 150 9.42 2.57 1.77
N VAL A 151 10.31 3.38 2.35
CA VAL A 151 9.92 4.68 2.96
C VAL A 151 9.18 5.59 1.98
N SER A 152 9.50 5.51 0.69
CA SER A 152 8.81 6.25 -0.38
C SER A 152 7.34 5.87 -0.55
N ALA A 153 6.87 4.77 0.03
CA ALA A 153 5.47 4.38 -0.03
C ALA A 153 4.58 5.23 0.90
N TYR A 154 5.15 5.96 1.86
CA TYR A 154 4.37 6.70 2.85
C TYR A 154 4.96 8.06 3.28
N ASN A 155 6.21 8.39 2.91
CA ASN A 155 6.86 9.63 3.36
C ASN A 155 6.40 10.91 2.65
N ASP A 156 5.62 10.79 1.59
CA ASP A 156 4.97 11.86 0.85
C ASP A 156 3.47 11.98 1.20
N LEU A 157 3.00 11.23 2.20
CA LEU A 157 1.63 11.27 2.71
C LEU A 157 1.60 12.06 4.01
N PHE A 158 0.83 13.14 4.01
CA PHE A 158 0.71 14.05 5.15
C PHE A 158 -0.71 14.15 5.67
N GLU A 159 -0.85 14.77 6.84
CA GLU A 159 -2.10 14.87 7.57
C GLU A 159 -2.80 13.53 7.84
N PRO A 160 -2.09 12.51 8.36
CA PRO A 160 -2.75 11.25 8.67
C PRO A 160 -3.78 11.41 9.80
N ASN A 161 -4.99 10.93 9.58
CA ASN A 161 -6.02 10.86 10.61
C ASN A 161 -6.03 9.46 11.18
N LEU A 162 -5.11 9.14 12.09
CA LEU A 162 -5.01 7.75 12.53
C LEU A 162 -6.23 7.31 13.34
N CYS A 163 -6.44 7.92 14.52
CA CYS A 163 -7.61 7.68 15.34
C CYS A 163 -8.14 9.00 15.89
N ILE A 164 -9.45 9.18 15.77
CA ILE A 164 -10.17 10.38 16.20
C ILE A 164 -10.95 10.02 17.46
N ARG A 165 -10.94 10.92 18.44
CA ARG A 165 -11.78 10.76 19.62
C ARG A 165 -13.20 11.21 19.27
N MET A 166 -14.13 10.28 19.32
CA MET A 166 -15.54 10.57 19.10
C MET A 166 -16.10 11.44 20.21
N PHE A 167 -16.75 12.54 19.83
CA PHE A 167 -17.27 13.54 20.78
C PHE A 167 -18.33 12.95 21.71
N ILE A 168 -19.21 12.09 21.19
CA ILE A 168 -20.35 11.55 21.93
C ILE A 168 -19.94 10.37 22.82
N SER A 169 -19.20 9.39 22.28
CA SER A 169 -18.85 8.16 23.01
C SER A 169 -17.54 8.27 23.79
N GLY A 170 -16.71 9.28 23.51
CA GLY A 170 -15.36 9.42 24.05
C GLY A 170 -14.38 8.36 23.56
N ARG A 171 -14.82 7.39 22.74
CA ARG A 171 -14.00 6.30 22.21
C ARG A 171 -13.06 6.81 21.11
N LEU A 172 -11.91 6.18 20.97
CA LEU A 172 -11.04 6.38 19.81
C LEU A 172 -11.55 5.48 18.69
N GLU A 173 -11.94 6.08 17.58
CA GLU A 173 -12.25 5.37 16.35
C GLU A 173 -11.14 5.64 15.34
N CYS A 174 -10.61 4.58 14.74
CA CYS A 174 -9.51 4.69 13.79
C CYS A 174 -10.04 4.79 12.37
N GLU A 175 -9.51 5.72 11.58
CA GLU A 175 -9.80 5.87 10.15
C GLU A 175 -8.82 5.02 9.31
N ALA A 176 -8.31 3.95 9.91
CA ALA A 176 -7.45 2.97 9.31
C ALA A 176 -8.03 1.57 9.56
N ALA A 177 -7.87 0.69 8.58
CA ALA A 177 -8.32 -0.68 8.64
C ALA A 177 -7.33 -1.60 7.93
N VAL A 178 -7.28 -2.86 8.34
CA VAL A 178 -6.43 -3.87 7.71
C VAL A 178 -7.27 -5.08 7.39
N PHE A 179 -7.07 -5.63 6.19
CA PHE A 179 -7.84 -6.76 5.68
C PHE A 179 -6.91 -7.80 5.05
N ALA A 180 -7.24 -9.08 5.19
CA ALA A 180 -6.70 -10.16 4.37
C ALA A 180 -7.73 -10.56 3.30
N SER A 181 -7.26 -10.97 2.12
CA SER A 181 -8.10 -11.66 1.15
C SER A 181 -8.50 -13.05 1.67
N HIS A 182 -9.63 -13.55 1.19
CA HIS A 182 -10.15 -14.85 1.63
C HIS A 182 -9.20 -16.02 1.31
N ASP A 183 -8.45 -15.92 0.22
CA ASP A 183 -7.43 -16.90 -0.19
C ASP A 183 -6.10 -16.76 0.58
N GLY A 184 -5.96 -15.78 1.46
CA GLY A 184 -4.75 -15.51 2.24
C GLY A 184 -3.58 -14.93 1.44
N GLU A 185 -3.73 -14.69 0.13
CA GLU A 185 -2.61 -14.23 -0.70
C GLU A 185 -2.34 -12.74 -0.58
N ARG A 186 -3.30 -11.94 -0.10
CA ARG A 186 -3.23 -10.47 -0.14
C ARG A 186 -3.57 -9.88 1.22
N VAL A 187 -2.82 -8.83 1.58
CA VAL A 187 -3.10 -8.00 2.75
C VAL A 187 -3.21 -6.54 2.31
N TYR A 188 -4.25 -5.88 2.79
CA TYR A 188 -4.59 -4.50 2.50
C TYR A 188 -4.48 -3.67 3.77
N ILE A 189 -3.73 -2.58 3.70
CA ILE A 189 -3.66 -1.59 4.77
C ILE A 189 -4.31 -0.33 4.23
N TYR A 190 -5.49 -0.01 4.73
CA TYR A 190 -6.28 1.15 4.34
C TYR A 190 -6.14 2.27 5.37
N MET A 191 -6.07 3.50 4.91
CA MET A 191 -6.10 4.68 5.78
C MET A 191 -6.71 5.89 5.07
N ARG A 192 -7.61 6.59 5.75
CA ARG A 192 -8.19 7.87 5.32
C ARG A 192 -7.51 9.03 6.03
N ASN A 193 -7.17 10.06 5.28
CA ASN A 193 -6.28 11.14 5.70
C ASN A 193 -6.78 12.51 5.24
N GLY A 194 -6.17 13.58 5.75
CA GLY A 194 -6.47 14.95 5.38
C GLY A 194 -7.66 15.55 6.13
N THR A 195 -8.22 16.64 5.64
CA THR A 195 -9.41 17.27 6.22
C THR A 195 -10.22 17.85 5.07
N ILE A 196 -11.56 17.84 5.16
CA ILE A 196 -12.42 18.44 4.14
C ILE A 196 -11.93 19.88 3.85
N PRO A 197 -11.74 20.27 2.57
CA PRO A 197 -12.10 19.56 1.34
C PRO A 197 -11.02 18.62 0.75
N ASN A 198 -9.89 18.44 1.43
CA ASN A 198 -8.70 17.73 0.94
C ASN A 198 -8.54 16.34 1.56
N LEU A 199 -9.65 15.64 1.72
CA LEU A 199 -9.62 14.25 2.17
C LEU A 199 -9.07 13.36 1.05
N TYR A 200 -8.25 12.39 1.43
CA TYR A 200 -7.76 11.36 0.54
C TYR A 200 -7.68 10.03 1.28
N GLU A 201 -7.68 8.95 0.53
CA GLU A 201 -7.47 7.61 1.05
C GLU A 201 -6.22 6.99 0.43
N VAL A 202 -5.57 6.11 1.18
CA VAL A 202 -4.46 5.31 0.69
C VAL A 202 -4.69 3.85 1.09
N THR A 203 -4.45 2.94 0.15
CA THR A 203 -4.41 1.51 0.40
C THR A 203 -3.05 0.96 0.01
N TRP A 204 -2.24 0.49 0.95
CA TRP A 204 -1.05 -0.30 0.65
C TRP A 204 -1.44 -1.76 0.44
N VAL A 205 -0.93 -2.34 -0.65
CA VAL A 205 -1.24 -3.70 -1.07
C VAL A 205 0.00 -4.57 -0.92
N PHE A 206 -0.18 -5.70 -0.25
CA PHE A 206 0.79 -6.77 -0.15
C PHE A 206 0.22 -7.99 -0.86
N ARG A 207 1.07 -8.72 -1.59
CA ARG A 207 0.75 -10.01 -2.21
C ARG A 207 1.85 -10.99 -1.87
N ASN A 208 1.50 -12.18 -1.38
CA ASN A 208 2.43 -13.26 -1.03
C ASN A 208 3.58 -12.75 -0.14
N GLY A 209 3.22 -12.01 0.92
CA GLY A 209 4.16 -11.44 1.90
C GLY A 209 5.00 -10.25 1.40
N LYS A 210 4.79 -9.77 0.18
CA LYS A 210 5.60 -8.68 -0.41
C LYS A 210 4.76 -7.45 -0.73
N TYR A 211 5.30 -6.28 -0.44
CA TYR A 211 4.71 -5.01 -0.86
C TYR A 211 4.71 -4.92 -2.39
N VAL A 212 3.54 -4.71 -3.00
CA VAL A 212 3.39 -4.60 -4.47
C VAL A 212 3.00 -3.19 -4.92
N GLY A 213 2.52 -2.35 -4.02
CA GLY A 213 2.16 -0.97 -4.36
C GLY A 213 1.17 -0.34 -3.39
N ARG A 214 0.83 0.93 -3.62
CA ARG A 214 -0.29 1.64 -3.00
C ARG A 214 -1.28 2.19 -4.01
N VAL A 215 -2.54 2.32 -3.61
CA VAL A 215 -3.58 3.03 -4.34
C VAL A 215 -3.94 4.28 -3.57
N ILE A 216 -4.03 5.44 -4.23
CA ILE A 216 -4.35 6.73 -3.62
C ILE A 216 -5.40 7.46 -4.44
N ASP A 217 -6.49 7.84 -3.79
CA ASP A 217 -7.59 8.57 -4.39
C ASP A 217 -8.06 9.71 -3.49
N PHE A 218 -8.68 10.72 -4.08
CA PHE A 218 -9.39 11.74 -3.31
C PHE A 218 -10.69 11.16 -2.76
N ALA A 219 -10.98 11.44 -1.49
CA ALA A 219 -12.16 10.95 -0.80
C ALA A 219 -13.15 12.12 -0.62
N TYR A 220 -14.01 12.36 -1.61
CA TYR A 220 -14.94 13.51 -1.66
C TYR A 220 -16.32 13.20 -1.10
#